data_AF-A0A1I4NU35-F1
#
_entry.id   AF-A0A1I4NU35-F1
#
_cell.length_a   1.000
_cell.length_b   1.000
_cell.length_c   1.000
_cell.angle_alpha   90.00
_cell.angle_beta   90.00
_cell.angle_gamma   90.00
#
_symmetry.space_group_name_H-M   'P 1'
#
loop_
_entity.id
_entity.type
_entity.pdbx_description
1 polymer ?
#
loop_
_entity_poly.entity_id
_entity_poly.type
_entity_poly.pdbx_seq_one_letter_code
_entity_poly.pdbx_strand_id
1 'polypeptide(L)'
;MERFPNVRREVWNVEEFTYLSPETCIGTTAAERKERVNEYWERLDPDYIDGEGAESFTMLLSRAQTAIERLSQMKSGFIVMFTHAQFMRAMWVLNNSKGEDSKSLMNCFRELPRFENCEIMKWE
;
A
#
# COMPACT_ATOMS: atom_id res chain seq x y z
N MET A 1 32.43 3.63 -5.65
CA MET A 1 32.37 4.21 -4.29
C MET A 1 30.92 4.17 -3.82
N GLU A 2 30.60 3.48 -2.73
CA GLU A 2 29.28 3.63 -2.09
C GLU A 2 29.22 4.99 -1.40
N ARG A 3 28.21 5.80 -1.72
CA ARG A 3 28.06 7.18 -1.22
C ARG A 3 27.69 7.24 0.28
N PHE A 4 27.19 6.13 0.85
CA PHE A 4 26.71 6.04 2.25
C PHE A 4 26.96 4.65 2.88
N PRO A 5 28.22 4.24 3.07
CA PRO A 5 28.55 2.85 3.46
C PRO A 5 28.07 2.47 4.87
N ASN A 6 27.84 3.44 5.74
CA ASN A 6 27.46 3.23 7.14
C ASN A 6 25.95 3.40 7.40
N VAL A 7 25.14 3.67 6.37
CA VAL A 7 23.69 3.80 6.55
C VAL A 7 23.07 2.42 6.72
N ARG A 8 22.29 2.25 7.79
CA ARG A 8 21.52 1.03 8.03
C ARG A 8 20.49 0.86 6.92
N ARG A 9 20.49 -0.32 6.29
CA ARG A 9 19.55 -0.71 5.23
C ARG A 9 18.74 -1.90 5.73
N GLU A 10 17.44 -1.86 5.50
CA GLU A 10 16.52 -2.93 5.87
C GLU A 10 15.52 -3.17 4.75
N VAL A 11 15.01 -4.39 4.67
CA VAL A 11 13.93 -4.77 3.75
C VAL A 11 12.75 -5.22 4.61
N TRP A 12 11.60 -4.58 4.40
CA TRP A 12 10.34 -4.85 5.10
C TRP A 12 9.26 -5.23 4.09
N ASN A 13 8.10 -5.66 4.58
CA ASN A 13 6.95 -6.03 3.74
C ASN A 13 6.18 -4.78 3.27
N VAL A 14 6.86 -3.91 2.54
CA VAL A 14 6.35 -2.61 2.01
C VAL A 14 6.24 -2.63 0.48
N GLU A 15 6.14 -3.81 -0.10
CA GLU A 15 5.81 -4.04 -1.51
C GLU A 15 4.39 -3.57 -1.87
N GLU A 16 4.17 -3.38 -3.18
CA GLU A 16 2.91 -2.89 -3.76
C GLU A 16 1.71 -3.78 -3.42
N PHE A 17 0.54 -3.17 -3.34
CA PHE A 17 -0.72 -3.87 -3.11
C PHE A 17 -1.11 -4.76 -4.30
N THR A 18 -1.16 -6.08 -4.07
CA THR A 18 -1.57 -7.05 -5.10
C THR A 18 -3.02 -7.47 -4.89
N TYR A 19 -3.97 -6.67 -5.36
CA TYR A 19 -5.41 -6.91 -5.11
C TYR A 19 -6.13 -7.74 -6.18
N LEU A 20 -5.53 -7.86 -7.37
CA LEU A 20 -5.95 -8.82 -8.39
C LEU A 20 -4.92 -9.93 -8.47
N SER A 21 -5.38 -11.17 -8.57
CA SER A 21 -4.54 -12.36 -8.67
C SER A 21 -3.59 -12.23 -9.86
N PRO A 22 -2.27 -12.37 -9.65
CA PRO A 22 -1.28 -12.20 -10.72
C PRO A 22 -1.53 -13.12 -11.92
N GLU A 23 -1.93 -14.38 -11.69
CA GLU A 23 -2.15 -15.36 -12.76
C GLU A 23 -3.18 -14.86 -13.79
N THR A 24 -4.23 -14.22 -13.30
CA THR A 24 -5.31 -13.66 -14.11
C THR A 24 -4.94 -12.37 -14.83
N CYS A 25 -3.76 -11.81 -14.55
CA CYS A 25 -3.25 -10.58 -15.14
C CYS A 25 -2.16 -10.84 -16.21
N ILE A 26 -1.56 -12.04 -16.24
CA ILE A 26 -0.52 -12.40 -17.19
C ILE A 26 -1.06 -12.29 -18.62
N GLY A 27 -0.32 -11.61 -19.50
CA GLY A 27 -0.68 -11.45 -20.91
C GLY A 27 -1.82 -10.48 -21.20
N THR A 28 -2.36 -9.81 -20.18
CA THR A 28 -3.44 -8.81 -20.34
C THR A 28 -2.90 -7.38 -20.36
N THR A 29 -3.64 -6.48 -20.99
CA THR A 29 -3.42 -5.04 -20.99
C THR A 29 -4.19 -4.38 -19.83
N ALA A 30 -3.88 -3.12 -19.54
CA ALA A 30 -4.63 -2.34 -18.55
C ALA A 30 -6.11 -2.16 -18.95
N ALA A 31 -6.41 -2.07 -20.25
CA ALA A 31 -7.77 -1.94 -20.76
C ALA A 31 -8.60 -3.22 -20.51
N GLU A 32 -8.00 -4.38 -20.74
CA GLU A 32 -8.64 -5.68 -20.50
C GLU A 32 -8.89 -5.96 -19.01
N ARG A 33 -8.02 -5.45 -18.13
CA ARG A 33 -8.21 -5.56 -16.67
C ARG A 33 -9.19 -4.56 -16.08
N LYS A 34 -9.61 -3.54 -16.84
CA LYS A 34 -10.38 -2.41 -16.31
C LYS A 34 -11.67 -2.85 -15.62
N GLU A 35 -12.40 -3.81 -16.21
CA GLU A 35 -13.65 -4.28 -15.63
C GLU A 35 -13.44 -4.94 -14.27
N ARG A 36 -12.43 -5.80 -14.16
CA ARG A 36 -12.09 -6.48 -12.90
C ARG A 36 -11.60 -5.52 -11.83
N VAL A 37 -10.85 -4.49 -12.23
CA VAL A 37 -10.47 -3.40 -11.32
C VAL A 37 -11.73 -2.71 -10.79
N ASN A 38 -12.69 -2.38 -11.67
CA ASN A 38 -13.94 -1.75 -11.25
C ASN A 38 -14.73 -2.67 -10.30
N GLU A 39 -14.93 -3.94 -10.66
CA GLU A 39 -15.64 -4.92 -9.84
C GLU A 39 -15.02 -5.05 -8.44
N TYR A 40 -13.69 -5.08 -8.34
CA TYR A 40 -12.99 -5.11 -7.05
C TYR A 40 -13.32 -3.87 -6.19
N TRP A 41 -13.20 -2.67 -6.77
CA TRP A 41 -13.41 -1.41 -6.03
C TRP A 41 -14.88 -1.08 -5.77
N GLU A 42 -15.80 -1.59 -6.59
CA GLU A 42 -17.25 -1.48 -6.40
C GLU A 42 -17.76 -2.45 -5.33
N ARG A 43 -17.14 -3.64 -5.22
CA ARG A 43 -17.46 -4.62 -4.17
C ARG A 43 -17.31 -4.02 -2.76
N LEU A 44 -16.31 -3.16 -2.56
CA LEU A 44 -16.03 -2.46 -1.29
C LEU A 44 -16.05 -3.43 -0.09
N ASP A 45 -15.43 -4.59 -0.28
CA ASP A 45 -15.27 -5.66 0.71
C ASP A 45 -13.79 -5.74 1.09
N PRO A 46 -13.41 -5.29 2.29
CA PRO A 46 -12.01 -5.21 2.68
C PRO A 46 -11.36 -6.57 2.91
N ASP A 47 -12.16 -7.63 3.10
CA ASP A 47 -11.67 -8.98 3.37
C ASP A 47 -11.67 -9.87 2.11
N TYR A 48 -12.15 -9.34 0.98
CA TYR A 48 -12.15 -10.04 -0.31
C TYR A 48 -10.72 -10.28 -0.82
N ILE A 49 -10.47 -11.52 -1.28
CA ILE A 49 -9.25 -11.94 -1.97
C ILE A 49 -9.67 -12.44 -3.35
N ASP A 50 -9.14 -11.82 -4.41
CA ASP A 50 -9.51 -12.11 -5.80
C ASP A 50 -9.06 -13.51 -6.25
N GLY A 51 -7.93 -14.01 -5.74
CA GLY A 51 -7.42 -15.34 -6.04
C GLY A 51 -6.02 -15.57 -5.49
N GLU A 52 -5.38 -16.64 -5.93
CA GLU A 52 -4.03 -17.00 -5.49
C GLU A 52 -3.04 -15.86 -5.78
N GLY A 53 -2.17 -15.57 -4.81
CA GLY A 53 -1.18 -14.50 -4.87
C GLY A 53 -1.74 -13.08 -4.68
N ALA A 54 -3.06 -12.90 -4.61
CA ALA A 54 -3.65 -11.63 -4.18
C ALA A 54 -3.72 -11.52 -2.66
N GLU A 55 -3.79 -10.30 -2.15
CA GLU A 55 -4.06 -10.00 -0.75
C GLU A 55 -5.35 -9.17 -0.62
N SER A 56 -6.00 -9.26 0.54
CA SER A 56 -7.16 -8.42 0.84
C SER A 56 -6.74 -6.99 1.23
N PHE A 57 -7.69 -6.05 1.23
CA PHE A 57 -7.41 -4.70 1.71
C PHE A 57 -7.05 -4.69 3.20
N THR A 58 -7.68 -5.52 4.03
CA THR A 58 -7.33 -5.70 5.44
C THR A 58 -5.89 -6.19 5.61
N MET A 59 -5.40 -7.07 4.74
CA MET A 59 -4.00 -7.53 4.74
C MET A 59 -3.03 -6.38 4.42
N LEU A 60 -3.33 -5.56 3.40
CA LEU A 60 -2.56 -4.35 3.09
C LEU A 60 -2.49 -3.40 4.30
N LEU A 61 -3.65 -3.12 4.92
CA LEU A 61 -3.71 -2.26 6.11
C LEU A 61 -2.87 -2.80 7.26
N SER A 62 -2.89 -4.12 7.48
CA SER A 62 -2.07 -4.77 8.52
C SER A 62 -0.56 -4.57 8.27
N ARG A 63 -0.11 -4.72 7.01
CA ARG A 63 1.30 -4.46 6.63
C ARG A 63 1.67 -2.99 6.81
N ALA A 64 0.83 -2.08 6.35
CA ALA A 64 1.04 -0.64 6.50
C ALA A 64 1.07 -0.22 7.98
N GLN A 65 0.16 -0.72 8.80
CA GLN A 65 0.11 -0.48 10.24
C GLN A 65 1.39 -0.98 10.93
N THR A 66 1.85 -2.19 10.59
CA THR A 66 3.12 -2.75 11.10
C THR A 66 4.31 -1.86 10.75
N ALA A 67 4.35 -1.32 9.52
CA ALA A 67 5.41 -0.40 9.10
C ALA A 67 5.36 0.92 9.89
N ILE A 68 4.17 1.50 10.09
CA ILE A 68 3.96 2.72 10.89
C ILE A 68 4.41 2.52 12.33
N GLU A 69 3.99 1.43 12.97
CA GLU A 69 4.37 1.09 14.34
C GLU A 69 5.89 0.94 14.47
N ARG A 70 6.51 0.21 13.54
CA ARG A 70 7.97 0.06 13.52
C ARG A 70 8.69 1.41 13.37
N LEU A 71 8.23 2.27 12.46
CA LEU A 71 8.78 3.62 12.28
C LEU A 71 8.65 4.46 13.56
N SER A 72 7.49 4.41 14.23
CA SER A 72 7.25 5.15 15.48
C SER A 72 8.15 4.73 16.65
N GLN A 73 8.64 3.50 16.63
CA GLN A 73 9.55 2.96 17.66
C GLN A 73 11.02 3.30 17.38
N MET A 74 11.35 3.80 16.19
CA MET A 74 12.72 4.17 15.86
C MET A 74 13.12 5.45 16.57
N LYS A 75 14.28 5.42 17.25
CA LYS A 75 14.87 6.62 17.84
C LYS A 75 15.37 7.56 16.74
N SER A 76 15.31 8.87 17.03
CA SER A 76 15.54 9.98 16.10
C SER A 76 16.65 9.74 15.07
N GLY A 77 16.29 9.91 13.80
CA GLY A 77 17.18 9.85 12.64
C GLY A 77 16.40 10.20 11.38
N PHE A 78 17.11 10.65 10.34
CA PHE A 78 16.49 10.87 9.02
C PHE A 78 16.27 9.50 8.36
N ILE A 79 15.01 9.09 8.28
CA ILE A 79 14.60 7.80 7.69
C ILE A 79 14.00 8.06 6.31
N VAL A 80 14.39 7.26 5.33
CA VAL A 80 13.76 7.21 4.01
C VAL A 80 13.25 5.80 3.78
N MET A 81 11.96 5.69 3.48
CA MET A 81 11.33 4.44 3.08
C MET A 81 11.02 4.49 1.59
N PHE A 82 11.47 3.47 0.86
CA PHE A 82 11.12 3.29 -0.55
C PHE A 82 10.02 2.25 -0.65
N THR A 83 8.92 2.60 -1.31
CA THR A 83 7.72 1.77 -1.45
C THR A 83 6.96 2.19 -2.71
N HIS A 84 5.69 1.79 -2.82
CA HIS A 84 4.86 1.98 -3.99
C HIS A 84 3.60 2.80 -3.67
N ALA A 85 2.92 3.26 -4.73
CA ALA A 85 1.85 4.25 -4.60
C ALA A 85 0.66 3.76 -3.77
N GLN A 86 0.20 2.50 -3.93
CA GLN A 86 -0.93 2.00 -3.13
C GLN A 86 -0.54 1.80 -1.67
N PHE A 87 0.68 1.37 -1.40
CA PHE A 87 1.17 1.25 -0.03
C PHE A 87 1.29 2.62 0.67
N MET A 88 1.75 3.65 -0.04
CA MET A 88 1.75 5.04 0.46
C MET A 88 0.33 5.54 0.79
N ARG A 89 -0.65 5.23 -0.08
CA ARG A 89 -2.08 5.55 0.17
C ARG A 89 -2.62 4.83 1.41
N ALA A 90 -2.24 3.57 1.62
CA ALA A 90 -2.67 2.79 2.79
C ALA A 90 -2.14 3.41 4.09
N MET A 91 -0.87 3.82 4.10
CA MET A 91 -0.30 4.55 5.23
C MET A 91 -1.02 5.88 5.44
N TRP A 92 -1.30 6.63 4.36
CA TRP A 92 -2.00 7.92 4.46
C TRP A 92 -3.37 7.77 5.12
N VAL A 93 -4.20 6.81 4.69
CA VAL A 93 -5.55 6.63 5.29
C VAL A 93 -5.46 6.22 6.76
N LEU A 94 -4.54 5.32 7.12
CA LEU A 94 -4.35 4.92 8.52
C LEU A 94 -3.95 6.10 9.42
N ASN A 95 -3.16 7.04 8.89
CA ASN A 95 -2.74 8.21 9.67
C ASN A 95 -3.85 9.26 9.84
N ASN A 96 -4.70 9.43 8.82
CA ASN A 96 -5.70 10.51 8.74
C ASN A 96 -7.12 10.09 9.19
N SER A 97 -7.42 8.79 9.22
CA SER A 97 -8.75 8.24 9.55
C SER A 97 -8.69 7.31 10.78
N LYS A 98 -8.20 7.85 11.91
CA LYS A 98 -8.00 7.06 13.13
C LYS A 98 -9.34 6.56 13.71
N GLY A 99 -9.43 5.25 13.94
CA GLY A 99 -10.59 4.60 14.56
C GLY A 99 -11.71 4.24 13.59
N GLU A 100 -11.51 4.44 12.28
CA GLU A 100 -12.42 3.95 11.25
C GLU A 100 -12.24 2.44 11.00
N ASP A 101 -13.31 1.79 10.55
CA ASP A 101 -13.26 0.39 10.12
C ASP A 101 -12.59 0.24 8.74
N SER A 102 -12.15 -0.99 8.42
CA SER A 102 -11.46 -1.28 7.16
C SER A 102 -12.26 -0.89 5.92
N LYS A 103 -13.61 -0.94 5.97
CA LYS A 103 -14.47 -0.59 4.83
C LYS A 103 -14.49 0.92 4.58
N SER A 104 -14.56 1.71 5.65
CA SER A 104 -14.51 3.17 5.60
C SER A 104 -13.14 3.65 5.13
N LEU A 105 -12.08 3.02 5.63
CA LEU A 105 -10.71 3.23 5.14
C LEU A 105 -10.56 2.87 3.65
N MET A 106 -11.17 1.77 3.19
CA MET A 106 -11.15 1.38 1.76
C MET A 106 -11.85 2.40 0.87
N ASN A 107 -12.97 2.95 1.35
CA ASN A 107 -13.68 3.99 0.62
C ASN A 107 -12.85 5.29 0.55
N CYS A 108 -12.26 5.73 1.67
CA CYS A 108 -11.35 6.88 1.69
C CYS A 108 -10.15 6.66 0.76
N PHE A 109 -9.56 5.46 0.83
CA PHE A 109 -8.43 5.06 0.01
C PHE A 109 -8.72 5.24 -1.47
N ARG A 110 -9.88 4.78 -1.95
CA ARG A 110 -10.27 4.85 -3.38
C ARG A 110 -10.29 6.29 -3.90
N GLU A 111 -10.73 7.24 -3.08
CA GLU A 111 -10.86 8.65 -3.45
C GLU A 111 -9.52 9.43 -3.42
N LEU A 112 -8.47 8.84 -2.85
CA LEU A 112 -7.15 9.48 -2.83
C LEU A 112 -6.57 9.66 -4.24
N PRO A 113 -5.86 10.78 -4.51
CA PRO A 113 -5.12 10.94 -5.74
C PRO A 113 -4.03 9.88 -5.88
N ARG A 114 -3.56 9.68 -7.11
CA ARG A 114 -2.40 8.84 -7.36
C ARG A 114 -1.14 9.59 -6.96
N PHE A 115 -0.19 8.86 -6.37
CA PHE A 115 1.17 9.33 -6.21
C PHE A 115 1.94 9.14 -7.52
N GLU A 116 2.66 10.16 -7.95
CA GLU A 116 3.54 10.11 -9.11
C GLU A 116 4.84 9.36 -8.80
N ASN A 117 5.54 8.90 -9.84
CA ASN A 117 6.86 8.29 -9.67
C ASN A 117 7.82 9.27 -8.99
N CYS A 118 8.52 8.80 -7.96
CA CYS A 118 9.43 9.59 -7.12
C CYS A 118 8.74 10.69 -6.30
N GLU A 119 7.41 10.67 -6.15
CA GLU A 119 6.73 11.57 -5.22
C GLU A 119 7.14 11.28 -3.77
N ILE A 120 7.25 12.35 -2.97
CA ILE A 120 7.73 12.28 -1.59
C ILE A 120 6.57 12.62 -0.65
N MET A 121 6.13 11.62 0.11
CA MET A 121 5.26 11.84 1.27
C MET A 121 6.12 12.10 2.50
N LYS A 122 6.01 13.29 3.08
CA LYS A 122 6.60 13.58 4.40
C LYS A 122 5.72 12.96 5.47
N TRP A 123 6.37 12.25 6.40
CA TRP A 123 5.71 11.62 7.54
C TRP A 123 6.11 12.37 8.81
N GLU A 124 5.14 13.07 9.41
CA GLU A 124 5.29 13.88 10.63
C GLU A 124 4.50 13.28 11.79
#